data_AF-A0A7R8WTP3-F1
#
_entry.id   AF-A0A7R8WTP3-F1
#
_cell.length_a   1.000
_cell.length_b   1.000
_cell.length_c   1.000
_cell.angle_alpha   90.00
_cell.angle_beta   90.00
_cell.angle_gamma   90.00
#
_symmetry.space_group_name_H-M   'P 1'
#
loop_
_entity.id
_entity.type
_entity.pdbx_description
1 polymer ?
#
loop_
_entity_poly.entity_id
_entity_poly.type
_entity_poly.pdbx_seq_one_letter_code
_entity_poly.pdbx_strand_id
1 'polypeptide(L)'
;MFLFRARRYLQELGAFHPEILAACEIAMEKASSDLDFKRVDLEAFKNCPSDSIDYAVMEKTKDCYVVPLHLKWSDIGSWSALWEITAKDEDNNVLQGDIYTCKTQNSYIRTTGKLVAAVGLDNMVVVSTEDALLVAAKDRVQDVKKIVDRLKKEGRTEHYNHREVYRPWGKYDSIDTGSRYQVKRITVKPGAKLSSQMHHHRAEHWIVVSGTAKVEKGDTIVLLSENQSIYIPLGTTHSLENPGKIPLELIEVQSGSYLGEDDIIRFGDVYGRVCASEKTSPT
;
A
#
# COMPACT_ATOMS: atom_id res chain seq x y z
N MET A 1 -2.10 -25.28 0.46
CA MET A 1 -3.52 -24.87 0.29
C MET A 1 -4.38 -25.72 1.19
N PHE A 2 -5.40 -25.15 1.83
CA PHE A 2 -6.29 -25.88 2.75
C PHE A 2 -7.75 -25.70 2.34
N LEU A 3 -8.54 -26.75 2.54
CA LEU A 3 -9.99 -26.71 2.40
C LEU A 3 -10.61 -27.42 3.60
N PHE A 4 -11.44 -26.70 4.35
CA PHE A 4 -12.11 -27.23 5.53
C PHE A 4 -13.41 -26.48 5.81
N ARG A 5 -14.29 -27.09 6.61
CA ARG A 5 -15.47 -26.41 7.15
C ARG A 5 -15.02 -25.45 8.25
N ALA A 6 -15.46 -24.19 8.22
CA ALA A 6 -15.10 -23.17 9.20
C ALA A 6 -15.30 -23.64 10.66
N ARG A 7 -16.45 -24.27 10.95
CA ARG A 7 -16.72 -24.84 12.29
C ARG A 7 -15.69 -25.89 12.72
N ARG A 8 -15.24 -26.76 11.81
CA ARG A 8 -14.26 -27.80 12.15
C ARG A 8 -12.90 -27.17 12.44
N TYR A 9 -12.50 -26.19 11.63
CA TYR A 9 -11.26 -25.44 11.86
C TYR A 9 -11.25 -24.74 13.22
N LEU A 10 -12.33 -24.03 13.58
CA LEU A 10 -12.40 -23.35 14.89
C LEU A 10 -12.34 -24.32 16.07
N GLN A 11 -12.90 -25.54 15.92
CA GLN A 11 -12.77 -26.59 16.93
C GLN A 11 -11.31 -27.07 17.10
N GLU A 12 -10.62 -27.35 16.00
CA GLU A 12 -9.21 -27.78 16.03
C GLU A 12 -8.31 -26.64 16.54
N LEU A 13 -8.54 -25.41 16.09
CA LEU A 13 -7.81 -24.23 16.57
C LEU A 13 -8.03 -24.02 18.08
N GLY A 14 -9.26 -24.13 18.56
CA GLY A 14 -9.55 -24.05 19.99
C GLY A 14 -8.93 -25.17 20.82
N ALA A 15 -8.71 -26.35 20.23
CA ALA A 15 -8.06 -27.47 20.92
C ALA A 15 -6.53 -27.29 21.01
N PHE A 16 -5.89 -26.74 19.98
CA PHE A 16 -4.42 -26.65 19.90
C PHE A 16 -3.84 -25.27 20.25
N HIS A 17 -4.58 -24.20 19.97
CA HIS A 17 -4.21 -22.80 20.22
C HIS A 17 -5.43 -21.98 20.67
N PRO A 18 -6.01 -22.28 21.85
CA PRO A 18 -7.17 -21.56 22.38
C PRO A 18 -6.94 -20.05 22.49
N GLU A 19 -5.71 -19.62 22.73
CA GLU A 19 -5.33 -18.20 22.82
C GLU A 19 -5.51 -17.44 21.49
N ILE A 20 -5.20 -18.08 20.36
CA ILE A 20 -5.42 -17.48 19.03
C ILE A 20 -6.93 -17.36 18.77
N LEU A 21 -7.69 -18.40 19.09
CA LEU A 21 -9.14 -18.40 18.93
C LEU A 21 -9.80 -17.28 19.76
N ALA A 22 -9.48 -17.20 21.06
CA ALA A 22 -10.05 -16.22 21.96
C ALA A 22 -9.72 -14.77 21.53
N ALA A 23 -8.48 -14.50 21.13
CA ALA A 23 -8.09 -13.18 20.64
C ALA A 23 -8.84 -12.78 19.36
N CYS A 24 -8.99 -13.73 18.42
CA CYS A 24 -9.76 -13.52 17.20
C CYS A 24 -11.25 -13.28 17.48
N GLU A 25 -11.86 -14.02 18.41
CA GLU A 25 -13.25 -13.85 18.81
C GLU A 25 -13.50 -12.45 19.40
N ILE A 26 -12.68 -12.03 20.36
CA ILE A 26 -12.78 -10.69 20.96
C ILE A 26 -12.61 -9.60 19.90
N ALA A 27 -11.65 -9.76 18.99
CA ALA A 27 -11.40 -8.78 17.92
C ALA A 27 -12.57 -8.69 16.92
N MET A 28 -13.26 -9.80 16.68
CA MET A 28 -14.42 -9.86 15.80
C MET A 28 -15.72 -9.38 16.46
N GLU A 29 -15.90 -9.59 17.76
CA GLU A 29 -17.02 -9.05 18.54
C GLU A 29 -17.00 -7.52 18.56
N LYS A 30 -15.82 -6.93 18.69
CA LYS A 30 -15.59 -5.48 18.68
C LYS A 30 -15.37 -4.91 17.28
N ALA A 31 -15.53 -5.72 16.24
CA ALA A 31 -15.29 -5.28 14.87
C ALA A 31 -16.29 -4.19 14.45
N SER A 32 -15.79 -3.20 13.71
CA SER A 32 -16.59 -2.12 13.16
C SER A 32 -16.77 -2.27 11.65
N SER A 33 -17.84 -1.69 11.13
CA SER A 33 -18.05 -1.56 9.68
C SER A 33 -17.47 -0.23 9.21
N ASP A 34 -16.61 -0.28 8.21
CA ASP A 34 -16.04 0.84 7.47
C ASP A 34 -16.47 0.69 6.00
N LEU A 35 -17.59 1.31 5.64
CA LEU A 35 -18.22 1.19 4.32
C LEU A 35 -18.51 -0.27 3.94
N ASP A 36 -17.81 -0.79 2.93
CA ASP A 36 -17.84 -2.16 2.42
C ASP A 36 -16.84 -3.09 3.11
N PHE A 37 -16.10 -2.59 4.10
CA PHE A 37 -15.06 -3.33 4.81
C PHE A 37 -15.41 -3.56 6.28
N LYS A 38 -15.22 -4.79 6.79
CA LYS A 38 -15.32 -5.08 8.22
C LYS A 38 -13.92 -5.03 8.84
N ARG A 39 -13.70 -4.09 9.75
CA ARG A 39 -12.43 -3.92 10.46
C ARG A 39 -12.48 -4.63 11.79
N VAL A 40 -11.55 -5.55 12.01
CA VAL A 40 -11.33 -6.15 13.33
C VAL A 40 -10.81 -5.10 14.32
N ASP A 41 -11.13 -5.26 15.60
CA ASP A 41 -10.61 -4.38 16.64
C ASP A 41 -9.08 -4.50 16.76
N LEU A 42 -8.39 -3.38 16.62
CA LEU A 42 -6.93 -3.32 16.53
C LEU A 42 -6.26 -3.80 17.83
N GLU A 43 -6.70 -3.29 18.98
CA GLU A 43 -6.06 -3.59 20.26
C GLU A 43 -6.33 -5.03 20.70
N ALA A 44 -7.53 -5.55 20.46
CA ALA A 44 -7.81 -6.97 20.66
C ALA A 44 -6.95 -7.85 19.74
N PHE A 45 -6.85 -7.51 18.45
CA PHE A 45 -6.13 -8.34 17.49
C PHE A 45 -4.61 -8.33 17.69
N LYS A 46 -4.03 -7.21 18.18
CA LYS A 46 -2.61 -7.14 18.56
C LYS A 46 -2.20 -8.16 19.62
N ASN A 47 -3.15 -8.60 20.45
CA ASN A 47 -2.90 -9.62 21.48
C ASN A 47 -2.95 -11.05 20.92
N CYS A 48 -3.33 -11.24 19.65
CA CYS A 48 -3.32 -12.55 19.01
C CYS A 48 -1.86 -13.00 18.77
N PRO A 49 -1.46 -14.20 19.23
CA PRO A 49 -0.16 -14.75 18.88
C PRO A 49 0.02 -14.90 17.38
N SER A 50 1.24 -14.65 16.91
CA SER A 50 1.61 -14.81 15.50
C SER A 50 2.16 -16.22 15.29
N ASP A 51 1.37 -17.07 14.65
CA ASP A 51 1.77 -18.42 14.25
C ASP A 51 1.13 -18.81 12.91
N SER A 52 1.74 -19.73 12.16
CA SER A 52 1.18 -20.21 10.90
C SER A 52 0.11 -21.27 11.16
N ILE A 53 -0.85 -21.39 10.24
CA ILE A 53 -1.86 -22.47 10.28
C ILE A 53 -1.22 -23.85 10.24
N ASP A 54 -0.07 -23.99 9.57
CA ASP A 54 0.69 -25.22 9.48
C ASP A 54 1.11 -25.71 10.88
N TYR A 55 1.79 -24.86 11.65
CA TYR A 55 2.25 -25.19 13.00
C TYR A 55 1.14 -25.18 14.04
N ALA A 56 0.21 -24.22 13.92
CA ALA A 56 -0.85 -24.06 14.89
C ALA A 56 -1.85 -25.23 14.84
N VAL A 57 -2.20 -25.71 13.65
CA VAL A 57 -3.27 -26.70 13.48
C VAL A 57 -2.84 -27.92 12.69
N MET A 58 -2.26 -27.73 11.50
CA MET A 58 -2.16 -28.81 10.51
C MET A 58 -1.15 -29.89 10.88
N GLU A 59 -0.04 -29.54 11.56
CA GLU A 59 0.93 -30.53 12.06
C GLU A 59 0.39 -31.34 13.26
N LYS A 60 -0.64 -30.85 13.95
CA LYS A 60 -1.18 -31.43 15.19
C LYS A 60 -2.48 -32.19 14.99
N THR A 61 -3.28 -31.77 14.00
CA THR A 61 -4.59 -32.38 13.75
C THR A 61 -4.46 -33.82 13.25
N LYS A 62 -5.34 -34.69 13.75
CA LYS A 62 -5.47 -36.06 13.26
C LYS A 62 -6.54 -36.20 12.17
N ASP A 63 -7.32 -35.15 11.96
CA ASP A 63 -8.45 -35.11 11.03
C ASP A 63 -8.05 -34.44 9.71
N CYS A 64 -6.94 -34.87 9.13
CA CYS A 64 -6.44 -34.37 7.86
C CYS A 64 -6.46 -35.44 6.78
N TYR A 65 -6.72 -35.01 5.55
CA TYR A 65 -6.56 -35.81 4.34
C TYR A 65 -5.74 -35.00 3.35
N VAL A 66 -4.80 -35.66 2.67
CA VAL A 66 -3.99 -35.06 1.61
C VAL A 66 -4.47 -35.59 0.27
N VAL A 67 -4.84 -34.67 -0.63
CA VAL A 67 -5.23 -35.01 -2.00
C VAL A 67 -4.10 -34.59 -2.93
N PRO A 68 -3.50 -35.51 -3.71
CA PRO A 68 -2.45 -35.14 -4.67
C PRO A 68 -3.04 -34.25 -5.76
N LEU A 69 -2.36 -33.14 -6.04
CA LEU A 69 -2.74 -32.18 -7.07
C LEU A 69 -1.78 -32.29 -8.26
N HIS A 70 -2.26 -32.80 -9.39
CA HIS A 70 -1.48 -32.93 -10.62
C HIS A 70 -1.53 -31.66 -11.46
N LEU A 71 -0.98 -30.56 -10.93
CA LEU A 71 -0.86 -29.28 -11.63
C LEU A 71 0.56 -28.75 -11.48
N LYS A 72 1.03 -27.98 -12.47
CA LYS A 72 2.23 -27.15 -12.29
C LYS A 72 1.88 -26.02 -11.33
N TRP A 73 2.29 -26.15 -10.08
CA TRP A 73 2.10 -25.16 -9.03
C TRP A 73 3.46 -24.66 -8.54
N SER A 74 3.57 -23.36 -8.32
CA SER A 74 4.73 -22.70 -7.73
C SER A 74 4.21 -21.63 -6.77
N ASP A 75 4.85 -21.49 -5.61
CA ASP A 75 4.48 -20.51 -4.59
C ASP A 75 4.78 -19.05 -5.00
N ILE A 76 5.36 -18.84 -6.19
CA ILE A 76 5.81 -17.53 -6.72
C ILE A 76 6.44 -16.68 -5.59
N GLY A 77 7.35 -17.30 -4.84
CA GLY A 77 8.00 -16.67 -3.69
C GLY A 77 9.31 -15.95 -4.04
N SER A 78 9.74 -16.02 -5.30
CA SER A 78 11.01 -15.44 -5.75
C SER A 78 10.93 -14.92 -7.19
N TRP A 79 11.78 -13.95 -7.51
CA TRP A 79 11.96 -13.45 -8.89
C TRP A 79 12.41 -14.55 -9.85
N SER A 80 13.13 -15.57 -9.36
CA SER A 80 13.54 -16.72 -10.16
C SER A 80 12.34 -17.57 -10.58
N ALA A 81 11.35 -17.77 -9.70
CA ALA A 81 10.12 -18.48 -10.04
C ALA A 81 9.32 -17.74 -11.14
N LEU A 82 9.29 -16.40 -11.09
CA LEU A 82 8.67 -15.58 -12.15
C LEU A 82 9.37 -15.75 -13.50
N TRP A 83 10.71 -15.82 -13.50
CA TRP A 83 11.47 -16.11 -14.71
C TRP A 83 11.16 -17.50 -15.28
N GLU A 84 11.02 -18.53 -14.44
CA GLU A 84 10.72 -19.90 -14.89
C GLU A 84 9.37 -20.01 -15.60
N ILE A 85 8.33 -19.37 -15.08
CA ILE A 85 6.95 -19.50 -15.59
C ILE A 85 6.62 -18.54 -16.73
N THR A 86 7.45 -17.51 -16.96
CA THR A 86 7.20 -16.51 -18.01
C THR A 86 7.86 -16.93 -19.33
N ALA A 87 7.21 -16.58 -20.45
CA ALA A 87 7.77 -16.78 -21.78
C ALA A 87 9.10 -16.03 -21.93
N LYS A 88 10.09 -16.68 -22.56
CA LYS A 88 11.43 -16.14 -22.76
C LYS A 88 11.65 -15.72 -24.20
N ASP A 89 12.57 -14.79 -24.42
CA ASP A 89 13.09 -14.45 -25.74
C ASP A 89 14.15 -15.47 -26.22
N GLU A 90 14.77 -15.19 -27.37
CA GLU A 90 15.80 -16.04 -28.01
C GLU A 90 17.07 -16.19 -27.14
N ASP A 91 17.37 -15.19 -26.31
CA ASP A 91 18.51 -15.16 -25.38
C ASP A 91 18.15 -15.66 -23.98
N ASN A 92 16.98 -16.30 -23.83
CA ASN A 92 16.48 -16.86 -22.58
C ASN A 92 16.19 -15.80 -21.49
N ASN A 93 15.90 -14.55 -21.90
CA ASN A 93 15.49 -13.48 -21.01
C ASN A 93 13.97 -13.41 -20.88
N VAL A 94 13.51 -12.86 -19.76
CA VAL A 94 12.14 -12.38 -19.58
C VAL A 94 12.19 -10.87 -19.49
N LEU A 95 11.58 -10.18 -20.44
CA LEU A 95 11.56 -8.72 -20.53
C LEU A 95 10.12 -8.21 -20.38
N GLN A 96 9.87 -7.35 -19.39
CA GLN A 96 8.56 -6.75 -19.12
C GLN A 96 8.66 -5.24 -18.89
N GLY A 97 8.16 -4.44 -19.82
CA GLY A 97 8.21 -2.96 -19.77
C GLY A 97 9.09 -2.37 -20.86
N ASP A 98 9.49 -1.10 -20.71
CA ASP A 98 10.37 -0.40 -21.64
C ASP A 98 11.84 -0.82 -21.41
N ILE A 99 12.32 -1.78 -22.21
CA ILE A 99 13.60 -2.45 -22.00
C ILE A 99 14.36 -2.62 -23.31
N TYR A 100 15.64 -2.24 -23.31
CA TYR A 100 16.59 -2.56 -24.37
C TYR A 100 17.69 -3.47 -23.84
N THR A 101 18.02 -4.52 -24.59
CA THR A 101 19.10 -5.45 -24.26
C THR A 101 20.17 -5.46 -25.35
N CYS A 102 21.42 -5.65 -24.95
CA CYS A 102 22.54 -5.91 -25.85
C CYS A 102 23.47 -6.93 -25.20
N LYS A 103 23.66 -8.11 -25.82
CA LYS A 103 24.47 -9.20 -25.24
C LYS A 103 24.04 -9.55 -23.81
N THR A 104 22.73 -9.65 -23.57
CA THR A 104 22.17 -10.02 -22.26
C THR A 104 21.41 -11.33 -22.39
N GLN A 105 21.64 -12.27 -21.47
CA GLN A 105 21.07 -13.61 -21.53
C GLN A 105 20.65 -14.14 -20.15
N ASN A 106 19.76 -15.14 -20.14
CA ASN A 106 19.29 -15.86 -18.95
C ASN A 106 18.71 -14.97 -17.83
N SER A 107 18.27 -13.74 -18.15
CA SER A 107 17.97 -12.71 -17.16
C SER A 107 16.47 -12.40 -17.06
N TYR A 108 16.02 -11.96 -15.89
CA TYR A 108 14.68 -11.44 -15.66
C TYR A 108 14.77 -9.92 -15.51
N ILE A 109 14.19 -9.18 -16.44
CA ILE A 109 14.20 -7.72 -16.42
C ILE A 109 12.76 -7.23 -16.47
N ARG A 110 12.36 -6.49 -15.44
CA ARG A 110 11.04 -5.89 -15.36
C ARG A 110 11.15 -4.42 -14.97
N THR A 111 10.40 -3.58 -15.65
CA THR A 111 10.21 -2.19 -15.26
C THR A 111 8.75 -1.78 -15.34
N THR A 112 8.31 -0.98 -14.37
CA THR A 112 6.99 -0.31 -14.41
C THR A 112 7.10 1.20 -14.54
N GLY A 113 8.32 1.75 -14.66
CA GLY A 113 8.55 3.19 -14.69
C GLY A 113 9.58 3.59 -15.72
N LYS A 114 10.86 3.50 -15.38
CA LYS A 114 11.97 3.99 -16.22
C LYS A 114 12.36 2.99 -17.30
N LEU A 115 12.90 3.50 -18.40
CA LEU A 115 13.62 2.70 -19.39
C LEU A 115 14.78 1.94 -18.73
N VAL A 116 14.90 0.64 -19.01
CA VAL A 116 16.05 -0.17 -18.58
C VAL A 116 16.86 -0.61 -19.79
N ALA A 117 18.13 -0.20 -19.84
CA ALA A 117 19.10 -0.68 -20.82
C ALA A 117 20.07 -1.66 -20.16
N ALA A 118 20.08 -2.93 -20.61
CA ALA A 118 20.95 -3.98 -20.10
C ALA A 118 21.98 -4.39 -21.14
N VAL A 119 23.26 -4.29 -20.78
CA VAL A 119 24.38 -4.60 -21.69
C VAL A 119 25.34 -5.58 -21.04
N GLY A 120 25.58 -6.73 -21.67
CA GLY A 120 26.56 -7.72 -21.21
C GLY A 120 26.17 -8.49 -19.95
N LEU A 121 24.89 -8.56 -19.60
CA LEU A 121 24.43 -9.23 -18.37
C LEU A 121 24.14 -10.71 -18.61
N ASP A 122 24.49 -11.56 -17.66
CA ASP A 122 24.09 -12.97 -17.66
C ASP A 122 23.54 -13.35 -16.29
N ASN A 123 22.44 -14.10 -16.27
CA ASN A 123 21.84 -14.64 -15.06
C ASN A 123 21.48 -13.57 -14.01
N MET A 124 20.92 -12.45 -14.46
CA MET A 124 20.55 -11.32 -13.60
C MET A 124 19.05 -11.20 -13.40
N VAL A 125 18.66 -10.63 -12.26
CA VAL A 125 17.33 -10.12 -11.96
C VAL A 125 17.46 -8.61 -11.81
N VAL A 126 16.76 -7.88 -12.68
CA VAL A 126 16.66 -6.43 -12.65
C VAL A 126 15.19 -6.05 -12.55
N VAL A 127 14.80 -5.46 -11.43
CA VAL A 127 13.41 -5.02 -11.21
C VAL A 127 13.42 -3.54 -10.88
N SER A 128 12.92 -2.73 -11.80
CA SER A 128 12.72 -1.29 -11.61
C SER A 128 11.25 -1.00 -11.35
N THR A 129 10.96 -0.55 -10.14
CA THR A 129 9.66 0.00 -9.73
C THR A 129 9.76 1.52 -9.65
N GLU A 130 8.66 2.19 -9.33
CA GLU A 130 8.62 3.65 -9.21
C GLU A 130 9.43 4.19 -8.01
N ASP A 131 9.60 3.37 -6.97
CA ASP A 131 10.23 3.70 -5.69
C ASP A 131 11.58 2.99 -5.47
N ALA A 132 11.81 1.84 -6.11
CA ALA A 132 13.06 1.08 -5.94
C ALA A 132 13.57 0.43 -7.22
N LEU A 133 14.90 0.23 -7.28
CA LEU A 133 15.59 -0.61 -8.25
C LEU A 133 16.27 -1.76 -7.51
N LEU A 134 15.93 -2.98 -7.89
CA LEU A 134 16.62 -4.19 -7.47
C LEU A 134 17.49 -4.70 -8.61
N VAL A 135 18.76 -4.95 -8.31
CA VAL A 135 19.69 -5.69 -9.18
C VAL A 135 20.31 -6.81 -8.36
N ALA A 136 20.11 -8.05 -8.78
CA ALA A 136 20.63 -9.22 -8.10
C ALA A 136 21.01 -10.31 -9.11
N ALA A 137 21.99 -11.14 -8.77
CA ALA A 137 22.18 -12.39 -9.50
C ALA A 137 20.97 -13.31 -9.24
N LYS A 138 20.48 -14.00 -10.28
CA LYS A 138 19.25 -14.81 -10.22
C LYS A 138 19.36 -15.98 -9.23
N ASP A 139 20.58 -16.46 -8.97
CA ASP A 139 20.92 -17.50 -7.98
C ASP A 139 21.08 -16.96 -6.54
N ARG A 140 20.96 -15.65 -6.34
CA ARG A 140 21.08 -14.95 -5.04
C ARG A 140 19.80 -14.24 -4.61
N VAL A 141 18.69 -14.47 -5.31
CA VAL A 141 17.40 -13.78 -5.06
C VAL A 141 16.90 -13.97 -3.61
N GLN A 142 17.21 -15.09 -2.97
CA GLN A 142 16.90 -15.34 -1.55
C GLN A 142 17.51 -14.30 -0.60
N ASP A 143 18.62 -13.67 -0.97
CA ASP A 143 19.29 -12.66 -0.14
C ASP A 143 18.56 -11.31 -0.16
N VAL A 144 17.57 -11.10 -1.04
CA VAL A 144 16.73 -9.90 -1.05
C VAL A 144 16.04 -9.69 0.30
N LYS A 145 15.66 -10.78 1.00
CA LYS A 145 15.07 -10.70 2.34
C LYS A 145 15.98 -9.96 3.33
N LYS A 146 17.29 -10.14 3.23
CA LYS A 146 18.27 -9.46 4.10
C LYS A 146 18.27 -7.94 3.87
N ILE A 147 18.09 -7.50 2.62
CA ILE A 147 17.96 -6.08 2.29
C ILE A 147 16.65 -5.54 2.88
N VAL A 148 15.53 -6.24 2.69
CA VAL A 148 14.24 -5.85 3.26
C VAL A 148 14.30 -5.72 4.79
N ASP A 149 14.94 -6.67 5.47
CA ASP A 149 15.11 -6.63 6.93
C ASP A 149 15.98 -5.46 7.40
N ARG A 150 16.97 -5.06 6.59
CA ARG A 150 17.77 -3.86 6.85
C ARG A 150 16.97 -2.58 6.65
N LEU A 151 16.19 -2.47 5.57
CA LEU A 151 15.31 -1.33 5.33
C LEU A 151 14.33 -1.12 6.50
N LYS A 152 13.78 -2.20 7.04
CA LYS A 152 12.94 -2.18 8.26
C LYS A 152 13.66 -1.59 9.46
N LYS A 153 14.89 -2.05 9.73
CA LYS A 153 15.70 -1.57 10.86
C LYS A 153 16.08 -0.10 10.73
N GLU A 154 16.27 0.38 9.50
CA GLU A 154 16.59 1.77 9.20
C GLU A 154 15.35 2.68 9.14
N GLY A 155 14.15 2.15 9.40
CA GLY A 155 12.90 2.92 9.37
C GLY A 155 12.50 3.39 7.97
N ARG A 156 13.04 2.77 6.93
CA ARG A 156 12.80 3.12 5.53
C ARG A 156 11.44 2.61 5.05
N THR A 157 10.84 3.25 4.05
CA THR A 157 9.44 3.02 3.67
C THR A 157 9.24 2.10 2.47
N GLU A 158 10.27 1.87 1.65
CA GLU A 158 10.18 1.15 0.37
C GLU A 158 9.75 -0.33 0.51
N HIS A 159 9.79 -0.87 1.73
CA HIS A 159 9.37 -2.24 1.99
C HIS A 159 7.85 -2.39 2.24
N TYR A 160 7.09 -1.29 2.34
CA TYR A 160 5.65 -1.33 2.62
C TYR A 160 4.83 -0.22 1.97
N ASN A 161 5.41 0.96 1.71
CA ASN A 161 4.73 2.05 1.02
C ASN A 161 5.06 2.02 -0.46
N HIS A 162 4.06 1.65 -1.27
CA HIS A 162 4.09 1.96 -2.69
C HIS A 162 3.94 3.47 -2.88
N ARG A 163 4.70 4.04 -3.82
CA ARG A 163 4.64 5.46 -4.19
C ARG A 163 3.21 5.93 -4.52
N GLU A 164 2.43 5.05 -5.14
CA GLU A 164 1.01 5.25 -5.43
C GLU A 164 0.14 4.51 -4.41
N VAL A 165 -0.76 5.25 -3.77
CA VAL A 165 -1.60 4.78 -2.68
C VAL A 165 -3.07 4.98 -3.01
N TYR A 166 -3.82 3.88 -2.98
CA TYR A 166 -5.25 3.88 -3.29
C TYR A 166 -6.11 4.20 -2.06
N ARG A 167 -7.19 4.94 -2.30
CA ARG A 167 -8.20 5.35 -1.33
C ARG A 167 -9.61 5.19 -1.95
N PRO A 168 -10.69 5.12 -1.14
CA PRO A 168 -12.05 5.05 -1.66
C PRO A 168 -12.38 6.18 -2.65
N TRP A 169 -11.93 7.40 -2.33
CA TRP A 169 -12.11 8.59 -3.18
C TRP A 169 -11.26 8.61 -4.44
N GLY A 170 -10.24 7.75 -4.58
CA GLY A 170 -9.28 7.80 -5.68
C GLY A 170 -7.89 7.31 -5.29
N LYS A 171 -6.86 8.12 -5.55
CA LYS A 171 -5.47 7.78 -5.21
C LYS A 171 -4.60 9.01 -5.08
N TYR A 172 -3.46 8.88 -4.41
CA TYR A 172 -2.37 9.83 -4.52
C TYR A 172 -1.06 9.13 -4.86
N ASP A 173 -0.18 9.83 -5.55
CA ASP A 173 1.15 9.41 -5.96
C ASP A 173 2.16 10.44 -5.42
N SER A 174 3.12 9.98 -4.61
CA SER A 174 4.16 10.85 -4.06
C SER A 174 5.27 11.06 -5.10
N ILE A 175 5.27 12.22 -5.77
CA ILE A 175 6.18 12.51 -6.89
C ILE A 175 7.59 12.83 -6.39
N ASP A 176 7.68 13.70 -5.38
CA ASP A 176 8.96 14.19 -4.87
C ASP A 176 8.86 14.53 -3.37
N THR A 177 9.97 14.45 -2.66
CA THR A 177 10.05 14.78 -1.23
C THR A 177 11.44 15.31 -0.91
N GLY A 178 11.47 16.45 -0.24
CA GLY A 178 12.68 17.06 0.28
C GLY A 178 12.57 17.37 1.78
N SER A 179 13.60 18.00 2.34
CA SER A 179 13.66 18.29 3.78
C SER A 179 12.55 19.21 4.30
N ARG A 180 11.95 20.02 3.43
CA ARG A 180 10.89 20.99 3.80
C ARG A 180 9.69 20.98 2.85
N TYR A 181 9.62 20.02 1.94
CA TYR A 181 8.50 19.93 1.00
C TYR A 181 8.16 18.49 0.63
N GLN A 182 6.92 18.29 0.23
CA GLN A 182 6.43 17.04 -0.36
C GLN A 182 5.50 17.38 -1.52
N VAL A 183 5.69 16.71 -2.66
CA VAL A 183 4.86 16.89 -3.85
C VAL A 183 4.06 15.62 -4.11
N LYS A 184 2.75 15.76 -4.22
CA LYS A 184 1.84 14.67 -4.54
C LYS A 184 1.04 14.99 -5.79
N ARG A 185 0.78 13.98 -6.61
CA ARG A 185 -0.32 14.00 -7.56
C ARG A 185 -1.51 13.30 -6.94
N ILE A 186 -2.64 13.99 -6.86
CA ILE A 186 -3.88 13.43 -6.32
C ILE A 186 -4.88 13.27 -7.46
N THR A 187 -5.44 12.07 -7.59
CA THR A 187 -6.50 11.76 -8.55
C THR A 187 -7.77 11.44 -7.78
N VAL A 188 -8.82 12.24 -7.97
CA VAL A 188 -10.12 12.09 -7.29
C VAL A 188 -11.17 11.61 -8.28
N LYS A 189 -11.86 10.52 -7.97
CA LYS A 189 -12.94 9.97 -8.80
C LYS A 189 -14.10 10.96 -8.93
N PRO A 190 -14.87 10.91 -10.03
CA PRO A 190 -16.09 11.70 -10.17
C PRO A 190 -17.03 11.55 -8.97
N GLY A 191 -17.49 12.67 -8.41
CA GLY A 191 -18.41 12.71 -7.26
C GLY A 191 -17.79 12.35 -5.90
N ALA A 192 -16.48 12.05 -5.84
CA ALA A 192 -15.81 11.73 -4.59
C ALA A 192 -15.25 12.98 -3.89
N LYS A 193 -15.10 12.90 -2.57
CA LYS A 193 -14.61 13.99 -1.71
C LYS A 193 -13.58 13.46 -0.71
N LEU A 194 -12.53 14.22 -0.45
CA LEU A 194 -11.57 13.96 0.62
C LEU A 194 -12.15 14.47 1.94
N SER A 195 -11.86 13.78 3.04
CA SER A 195 -12.29 14.19 4.38
C SER A 195 -11.80 15.60 4.70
N SER A 196 -12.59 16.37 5.45
CA SER A 196 -12.19 17.71 5.89
C SER A 196 -11.00 17.59 6.85
N GLN A 197 -9.95 18.36 6.57
CA GLN A 197 -8.67 18.25 7.27
C GLN A 197 -8.01 19.60 7.56
N MET A 198 -7.06 19.61 8.49
CA MET A 198 -6.22 20.76 8.83
C MET A 198 -4.83 20.26 9.24
N HIS A 199 -3.82 21.11 9.03
CA HIS A 199 -2.43 20.86 9.44
C HIS A 199 -1.89 22.03 10.25
N HIS A 200 -1.15 21.75 11.31
CA HIS A 200 -0.56 22.80 12.15
C HIS A 200 0.81 23.24 11.63
N HIS A 201 1.57 22.36 10.98
CA HIS A 201 2.99 22.57 10.71
C HIS A 201 3.36 22.74 9.24
N ARG A 202 2.38 22.61 8.34
CA ARG A 202 2.54 22.80 6.89
C ARG A 202 1.44 23.64 6.27
N ALA A 203 1.83 24.36 5.22
CA ALA A 203 0.91 24.95 4.26
C ALA A 203 0.89 24.09 3.00
N GLU A 204 -0.13 24.28 2.17
CA GLU A 204 -0.29 23.53 0.93
C GLU A 204 -0.58 24.48 -0.24
N HIS A 205 -0.11 24.10 -1.41
CA HIS A 205 -0.45 24.75 -2.67
C HIS A 205 -0.98 23.69 -3.63
N TRP A 206 -2.21 23.87 -4.09
CA TRP A 206 -2.85 22.94 -5.03
C TRP A 206 -2.98 23.58 -6.40
N ILE A 207 -2.66 22.82 -7.44
CA ILE A 207 -2.78 23.23 -8.84
C ILE A 207 -3.62 22.17 -9.56
N VAL A 208 -4.73 22.57 -10.18
CA VAL A 208 -5.59 21.65 -10.95
C VAL A 208 -4.92 21.37 -12.29
N VAL A 209 -4.63 20.10 -12.56
CA VAL A 209 -4.05 19.63 -13.82
C VAL A 209 -5.16 19.34 -14.83
N SER A 210 -6.20 18.61 -14.40
CA SER A 210 -7.37 18.33 -15.24
C SER A 210 -8.65 18.19 -14.43
N GLY A 211 -9.78 18.56 -15.04
CA GLY A 211 -11.10 18.48 -14.41
C GLY A 211 -11.49 19.73 -13.62
N THR A 212 -12.35 19.56 -12.62
CA THR A 212 -12.85 20.67 -11.77
C THR A 212 -12.73 20.28 -10.31
N ALA A 213 -12.08 21.13 -9.52
CA ALA A 213 -11.98 20.98 -8.08
C ALA A 213 -12.96 21.93 -7.39
N LYS A 214 -13.72 21.41 -6.44
CA LYS A 214 -14.45 22.22 -5.45
C LYS A 214 -13.68 22.15 -4.15
N VAL A 215 -13.10 23.27 -3.76
CA VAL A 215 -12.25 23.38 -2.57
C VAL A 215 -13.01 24.15 -1.50
N GLU A 216 -13.22 23.52 -0.36
CA GLU A 216 -13.61 24.21 0.87
C GLU A 216 -12.33 24.67 1.56
N LYS A 217 -12.20 25.96 1.85
CA LYS A 217 -11.07 26.58 2.54
C LYS A 217 -11.60 27.56 3.58
N GLY A 218 -11.50 27.19 4.86
CA GLY A 218 -12.18 27.89 5.95
C GLY A 218 -13.67 28.01 5.67
N ASP A 219 -14.19 29.24 5.69
CA ASP A 219 -15.61 29.54 5.43
C ASP A 219 -15.91 29.77 3.94
N THR A 220 -14.94 29.56 3.04
CA THR A 220 -15.09 29.81 1.61
C THR A 220 -15.13 28.53 0.80
N ILE A 221 -15.95 28.54 -0.24
CA ILE A 221 -15.99 27.49 -1.26
C ILE A 221 -15.54 28.09 -2.58
N VAL A 222 -14.52 27.48 -3.18
CA VAL A 222 -13.93 27.92 -4.44
C VAL A 222 -14.00 26.78 -5.46
N LEU A 223 -14.51 27.08 -6.66
CA LEU A 223 -14.40 26.19 -7.81
C LEU A 223 -13.16 26.56 -8.61
N LEU A 224 -12.32 25.57 -8.89
CA LEU A 224 -11.09 25.70 -9.66
C LEU A 224 -11.16 24.80 -10.90
N SER A 225 -10.84 25.36 -12.06
CA SER A 225 -10.65 24.64 -13.32
C SER A 225 -9.17 24.40 -13.60
N GLU A 226 -8.88 23.72 -14.69
CA GLU A 226 -7.52 23.43 -15.15
C GLU A 226 -6.62 24.68 -15.14
N ASN A 227 -5.37 24.48 -14.70
CA ASN A 227 -4.32 25.49 -14.54
C ASN A 227 -4.61 26.59 -13.49
N GLN A 228 -5.74 26.53 -12.78
CA GLN A 228 -5.98 27.37 -11.61
C GLN A 228 -5.38 26.73 -10.35
N SER A 229 -5.09 27.56 -9.35
CA SER A 229 -4.44 27.13 -8.13
C SER A 229 -5.00 27.80 -6.89
N ILE A 230 -4.76 27.18 -5.73
CA ILE A 230 -5.13 27.72 -4.44
C ILE A 230 -4.03 27.46 -3.41
N TYR A 231 -3.73 28.48 -2.62
CA TYR A 231 -2.86 28.38 -1.45
C TYR A 231 -3.71 28.15 -0.20
N ILE A 232 -3.34 27.17 0.61
CA ILE A 232 -3.97 26.79 1.87
C ILE A 232 -2.98 27.09 3.01
N PRO A 233 -3.22 28.16 3.79
CA PRO A 233 -2.37 28.52 4.92
C PRO A 233 -2.41 27.47 6.05
N LEU A 234 -1.37 27.47 6.89
CA LEU A 234 -1.32 26.67 8.12
C LEU A 234 -2.55 26.94 9.00
N GLY A 235 -3.06 25.91 9.67
CA GLY A 235 -4.21 26.01 10.55
C GLY A 235 -5.55 26.26 9.84
N THR A 236 -5.57 26.29 8.51
CA THR A 236 -6.82 26.45 7.74
C THR A 236 -7.45 25.10 7.51
N THR A 237 -8.69 24.93 7.99
CA THR A 237 -9.49 23.74 7.64
C THR A 237 -9.82 23.76 6.16
N HIS A 238 -9.63 22.64 5.48
CA HIS A 238 -9.85 22.54 4.05
C HIS A 238 -10.32 21.14 3.62
N SER A 239 -10.96 21.05 2.45
CA SER A 239 -11.41 19.80 1.85
C SER A 239 -11.45 19.92 0.33
N LEU A 240 -11.27 18.80 -0.36
CA LEU A 240 -11.28 18.70 -1.81
C LEU A 240 -12.41 17.78 -2.27
N GLU A 241 -13.23 18.25 -3.20
CA GLU A 241 -14.29 17.49 -3.86
C GLU A 241 -14.11 17.55 -5.38
N ASN A 242 -14.38 16.44 -6.07
CA ASN A 242 -14.56 16.41 -7.51
C ASN A 242 -16.07 16.42 -7.85
N PRO A 243 -16.68 17.59 -8.11
CA PRO A 243 -18.09 17.65 -8.52
C PRO A 243 -18.32 17.24 -9.99
N GLY A 244 -17.24 16.99 -10.74
CA GLY A 244 -17.27 16.71 -12.16
C GLY A 244 -17.65 15.27 -12.50
N LYS A 245 -17.68 14.99 -13.80
CA LYS A 245 -17.97 13.65 -14.38
C LYS A 245 -16.73 12.92 -14.88
N ILE A 246 -15.58 13.58 -14.89
CA ILE A 246 -14.27 13.00 -15.24
C ILE A 246 -13.36 12.99 -14.00
N PRO A 247 -12.32 12.15 -13.96
CA PRO A 247 -11.32 12.21 -12.89
C PRO A 247 -10.74 13.61 -12.76
N LEU A 248 -10.64 14.09 -11.51
CA LEU A 248 -9.94 15.33 -11.16
C LEU A 248 -8.49 14.96 -10.87
N GLU A 249 -7.55 15.63 -11.52
CA GLU A 249 -6.13 15.53 -11.23
C GLU A 249 -5.61 16.85 -10.68
N LEU A 250 -4.87 16.81 -9.58
CA LEU A 250 -4.15 17.96 -9.05
C LEU A 250 -2.73 17.62 -8.64
N ILE A 251 -1.87 18.64 -8.63
CA ILE A 251 -0.59 18.61 -7.93
C ILE A 251 -0.73 19.36 -6.61
N GLU A 252 -0.41 18.69 -5.53
CA GLU A 252 -0.30 19.25 -4.18
C GLU A 252 1.18 19.42 -3.85
N VAL A 253 1.56 20.63 -3.47
CA VAL A 253 2.87 20.94 -2.90
C VAL A 253 2.65 21.30 -1.43
N GLN A 254 3.10 20.42 -0.55
CA GLN A 254 3.15 20.67 0.89
C GLN A 254 4.48 21.33 1.24
N SER A 255 4.46 22.36 2.09
CA SER A 255 5.67 23.05 2.54
C SER A 255 5.58 23.35 4.03
N GLY A 256 6.60 22.98 4.80
CA GLY A 256 6.53 23.09 6.25
C GLY A 256 7.78 22.61 6.97
N SER A 257 7.80 22.80 8.29
CA SER A 257 8.85 22.27 9.17
C SER A 257 8.62 20.80 9.52
N TYR A 258 7.38 20.32 9.37
CA TYR A 258 6.97 18.94 9.60
C TYR A 258 5.89 18.54 8.59
N LEU A 259 6.02 17.35 8.00
CA LEU A 259 5.19 16.87 6.89
C LEU A 259 4.59 15.47 7.14
N GLY A 260 4.68 14.96 8.37
CA GLY A 260 4.13 13.65 8.73
C GLY A 260 2.62 13.57 8.56
N GLU A 261 2.10 12.36 8.32
CA GLU A 261 0.64 12.13 8.20
C GLU A 261 -0.12 12.24 9.55
N ASP A 262 0.61 12.27 10.66
CA ASP A 262 0.11 12.49 12.02
C ASP A 262 -0.21 13.98 12.31
N ASP A 263 0.28 14.92 11.51
CA ASP A 263 -0.15 16.34 11.55
C ASP A 263 -1.54 16.55 10.92
N ILE A 264 -2.21 15.48 10.47
CA ILE A 264 -3.52 15.55 9.82
C ILE A 264 -4.64 15.43 10.86
N ILE A 265 -5.29 16.56 11.18
CA ILE A 265 -6.50 16.57 12.01
C ILE A 265 -7.72 16.49 11.09
N ARG A 266 -8.62 15.52 11.30
CA ARG A 266 -9.81 15.28 10.47
C ARG A 266 -11.08 15.70 11.21
N PHE A 267 -11.90 16.55 10.59
CA PHE A 267 -13.11 17.13 11.20
C PHE A 267 -14.42 16.56 10.66
N GLY A 268 -14.37 15.79 9.57
CA GLY A 268 -15.52 15.14 8.99
C GLY A 268 -15.06 14.11 7.98
N ASP A 269 -15.16 12.83 8.35
CA ASP A 269 -14.82 11.73 7.47
C ASP A 269 -16.07 10.96 7.06
N VAL A 270 -16.41 11.05 5.78
CA VAL A 270 -17.49 10.25 5.18
C VAL A 270 -17.09 8.76 5.10
N TYR A 271 -15.81 8.45 5.32
CA TYR A 271 -15.21 7.11 5.23
C TYR A 271 -14.69 6.58 6.57
N GLY A 272 -15.18 7.10 7.70
CA GLY A 272 -15.09 6.43 9.01
C GLY A 272 -13.72 6.27 9.68
N ARG A 273 -12.66 7.00 9.27
CA ARG A 273 -11.29 6.86 9.80
C ARG A 273 -10.94 7.75 10.98
N VAL A 274 -11.93 8.23 11.73
CA VAL A 274 -11.64 9.05 12.92
C VAL A 274 -11.15 8.12 14.04
N CYS A 275 -9.85 8.15 14.33
CA CYS A 275 -9.36 7.75 15.65
C CYS A 275 -9.95 8.74 16.67
N ALA A 276 -10.73 8.22 17.62
CA ALA A 276 -11.17 9.02 18.75
C ALA A 276 -9.93 9.50 19.53
N SER A 277 -9.61 10.79 19.43
CA SER A 277 -8.71 11.41 20.40
C SER A 277 -9.43 11.46 21.74
N GLU A 278 -8.82 10.82 22.74
CA GLU A 278 -9.31 10.81 24.11
C GLU A 278 -9.47 12.26 24.62
N LYS A 279 -10.72 12.63 24.90
CA LYS A 279 -11.02 13.82 25.71
C LYS A 279 -10.54 13.56 27.13
N THR A 280 -9.33 14.00 27.45
CA THR A 280 -8.93 14.18 28.85
C THR A 280 -9.68 15.40 29.39
N SER A 281 -10.60 15.15 30.31
CA SER A 281 -11.29 16.19 31.08
C SER A 281 -10.36 16.65 32.22
N PRO A 282 -10.18 17.95 32.46
CA PRO A 282 -9.38 18.42 33.58
C PRO A 282 -10.19 18.32 34.88
N THR A 283 -9.65 17.60 35.87
CA THR A 283 -9.88 17.87 37.29
C THR A 283 -8.84 18.85 37.79
#